data_AF-A0A524D9D5-F1
#
_entry.id   AF-A0A524D9D5-F1
#
_cell.length_a   1.000
_cell.length_b   1.000
_cell.length_c   1.000
_cell.angle_alpha   90.00
_cell.angle_beta   90.00
_cell.angle_gamma   90.00
#
_symmetry.space_group_name_H-M   'P 1'
#
loop_
_entity.id
_entity.type
_entity.pdbx_description
1 polymer ?
#
loop_
_entity_poly.entity_id
_entity_poly.type
_entity_poly.pdbx_seq_one_letter_code
_entity_poly.pdbx_strand_id
1 'polypeptide(L)'
;MEHHGAYAFLIYYVIWIIWKGSFIIGGEYRYVVLLSIIFGIFPDFDGAYYFIKNKLMKKFNKEVQHHFYSWTHWPLSYLPIVILFIISLVIGFYPEFFLSPVVSIYFGHFIFDSISSGDGIMWGKIPWKKRQYARYINLWSDGTDGYHDGYWAARYRKTFIAKIGNVALIISIIIIAYFIVTEIPEISWYYVVPIVFFVIALFIGIKKPPKRFFKEPPEGRYCDYRVKPEYINGLSTKNKKRHIAKYRSLLEEKGVMEKIKLK
;
A
#
# COMPACT_ATOMS: atom_id res chain seq x y z
N MET A 1 2.55 2.85 3.22
CA MET A 1 1.93 3.77 4.22
C MET A 1 1.97 5.23 3.84
N GLU A 2 3.17 5.83 3.68
CA GLU A 2 3.36 7.29 3.65
C GLU A 2 2.46 8.04 2.64
N HIS A 3 2.22 7.48 1.46
CA HIS A 3 1.44 8.16 0.41
C HIS A 3 -0.02 7.69 0.29
N HIS A 4 -0.38 6.48 0.73
CA HIS A 4 -1.71 5.92 0.47
C HIS A 4 -2.83 6.71 1.15
N GLY A 5 -2.60 7.21 2.36
CA GLY A 5 -3.55 8.10 3.03
C GLY A 5 -3.80 9.38 2.23
N ALA A 6 -2.77 9.94 1.60
CA ALA A 6 -2.89 11.14 0.78
C ALA A 6 -3.64 10.86 -0.54
N TYR A 7 -3.31 9.76 -1.22
CA TYR A 7 -4.03 9.36 -2.42
C TYR A 7 -5.51 9.07 -2.13
N ALA A 8 -5.79 8.32 -1.06
CA ALA A 8 -7.15 8.02 -0.62
C ALA A 8 -7.95 9.30 -0.37
N PHE A 9 -7.40 10.21 0.43
CA PHE A 9 -8.04 11.50 0.72
C PHE A 9 -8.31 12.30 -0.55
N LEU A 10 -7.31 12.48 -1.43
CA LEU A 10 -7.48 13.30 -2.64
C LEU A 10 -8.49 12.71 -3.62
N ILE A 11 -8.47 11.40 -3.82
CA ILE A 11 -9.45 10.73 -4.69
C ILE A 11 -10.85 10.91 -4.10
N TYR A 12 -11.02 10.67 -2.80
CA TYR A 12 -12.30 10.89 -2.13
C TYR A 12 -12.73 12.36 -2.20
N TYR A 13 -11.81 13.31 -2.03
CA TYR A 13 -12.08 14.73 -2.08
C TYR A 13 -12.57 15.20 -3.47
N VAL A 14 -11.98 14.67 -4.55
CA VAL A 14 -12.47 14.94 -5.91
C VAL A 14 -13.90 14.40 -6.08
N ILE A 15 -14.18 13.18 -5.60
CA ILE A 15 -15.54 12.62 -5.63
C ILE A 15 -16.50 13.49 -4.81
N TRP A 16 -16.07 13.96 -3.63
CA TRP A 16 -16.85 14.84 -2.78
C TRP A 16 -17.23 16.14 -3.49
N ILE A 17 -16.27 16.82 -4.15
CA ILE A 17 -16.55 18.06 -4.89
C ILE A 17 -17.59 17.81 -5.97
N ILE A 18 -17.43 16.73 -6.76
CA ILE A 18 -18.36 16.38 -7.84
C ILE A 18 -19.75 16.06 -7.27
N TRP A 19 -19.80 15.32 -6.17
CA TRP A 19 -21.05 14.80 -5.61
C TRP A 19 -21.83 15.85 -4.80
N LYS A 20 -21.14 16.58 -3.92
CA LYS A 20 -21.76 17.55 -3.00
C LYS A 20 -21.72 18.97 -3.54
N GLY A 21 -20.98 19.24 -4.63
CA GLY A 21 -20.81 20.59 -5.17
C GLY A 21 -20.07 21.53 -4.20
N SER A 22 -19.41 20.99 -3.18
CA SER A 22 -18.77 21.76 -2.11
C SER A 22 -17.26 21.55 -2.10
N PHE A 23 -16.53 22.65 -1.99
CA PHE A 23 -15.08 22.63 -1.82
C PHE A 23 -14.64 22.26 -0.40
N ILE A 24 -15.54 22.33 0.59
CA ILE A 24 -15.22 22.11 2.00
C ILE A 24 -15.95 20.86 2.49
N ILE A 25 -15.22 19.93 3.11
CA ILE A 25 -15.79 18.81 3.87
C ILE A 25 -15.96 19.29 5.31
N GLY A 26 -17.00 20.10 5.56
CA GLY A 26 -17.26 20.82 6.81
C GLY A 26 -18.39 20.23 7.67
N GLY A 27 -18.69 20.90 8.79
CA GLY A 27 -19.86 20.62 9.62
C GLY A 27 -19.94 19.17 10.11
N GLU A 28 -21.07 18.51 9.89
CA GLU A 28 -21.28 17.12 10.33
C GLU A 28 -20.39 16.10 9.60
N TYR A 29 -19.91 16.40 8.38
CA TYR A 29 -19.17 15.44 7.52
C TYR A 29 -17.66 15.46 7.72
N ARG A 30 -17.14 16.33 8.58
CA ARG A 30 -15.70 16.48 8.87
C ARG A 30 -14.99 15.16 9.18
N TYR A 31 -15.68 14.19 9.79
CA TYR A 31 -15.13 12.86 10.10
C TYR A 31 -14.68 12.10 8.85
N VAL A 32 -15.26 12.37 7.68
CA VAL A 32 -14.95 11.68 6.42
C VAL A 32 -13.51 11.95 5.96
N VAL A 33 -12.96 13.13 6.26
CA VAL A 33 -11.53 13.43 6.01
C VAL A 33 -10.66 12.42 6.73
N LEU A 34 -10.88 12.24 8.04
CA LEU A 34 -10.14 11.28 8.84
C LEU A 34 -10.39 9.84 8.38
N LEU A 35 -11.63 9.46 8.10
CA LEU A 35 -11.97 8.10 7.65
C LEU A 35 -11.26 7.75 6.33
N SER A 36 -11.23 8.66 5.36
CA SER A 36 -10.59 8.39 4.07
C SER A 36 -9.10 8.07 4.23
N ILE A 37 -8.42 8.78 5.13
CA ILE A 37 -7.01 8.56 5.42
C ILE A 37 -6.81 7.24 6.16
N ILE A 38 -7.60 6.99 7.22
CA ILE A 38 -7.54 5.74 7.99
C ILE A 38 -7.73 4.54 7.07
N PHE A 39 -8.76 4.54 6.24
CA PHE A 39 -9.01 3.43 5.32
C PHE A 39 -7.97 3.33 4.20
N GLY A 40 -7.38 4.44 3.78
CA GLY A 40 -6.27 4.45 2.81
C GLY A 40 -4.99 3.80 3.35
N ILE A 41 -4.75 3.86 4.66
CA ILE A 41 -3.60 3.22 5.30
C ILE A 41 -3.95 1.89 5.98
N PHE A 42 -5.25 1.58 6.12
CA PHE A 42 -5.72 0.40 6.84
C PHE A 42 -5.13 -0.91 6.31
N PRO A 43 -4.96 -1.11 4.98
CA PRO A 43 -4.27 -2.29 4.48
C PRO A 43 -2.90 -2.51 5.12
N ASP A 44 -2.12 -1.44 5.37
CA ASP A 44 -0.78 -1.48 5.97
C ASP A 44 -0.74 -1.73 7.49
N PHE A 45 -1.89 -1.81 8.17
CA PHE A 45 -1.92 -2.07 9.61
C PHE A 45 -1.49 -3.51 9.95
N ASP A 46 -1.48 -4.40 8.97
CA ASP A 46 -0.83 -5.71 9.07
C ASP A 46 0.67 -5.60 9.41
N GLY A 47 1.38 -4.64 8.82
CA GLY A 47 2.77 -4.36 9.09
C GLY A 47 2.97 -3.96 10.55
N ALA A 48 2.05 -3.16 11.10
CA ALA A 48 2.03 -2.80 12.51
C ALA A 48 1.72 -4.02 13.41
N TYR A 49 0.76 -4.86 13.03
CA TYR A 49 0.48 -6.12 13.73
C TYR A 49 1.69 -7.06 13.75
N TYR A 50 2.36 -7.24 12.61
CA TYR A 50 3.59 -8.03 12.51
C TYR A 50 4.73 -7.42 13.34
N PHE A 51 4.84 -6.09 13.35
CA PHE A 51 5.82 -5.36 14.15
C PHE A 51 5.64 -5.60 15.65
N ILE A 52 4.40 -5.56 16.14
CA ILE A 52 4.04 -5.84 17.54
C ILE A 52 4.26 -7.32 17.87
N LYS A 53 3.74 -8.22 17.04
CA LYS A 53 3.81 -9.68 17.24
C LYS A 53 5.26 -10.17 17.31
N ASN A 54 6.17 -9.59 16.52
CA ASN A 54 7.58 -9.98 16.48
C ASN A 54 8.49 -9.20 17.45
N LYS A 55 7.93 -8.63 18.53
CA LYS A 55 8.67 -7.92 19.60
C LYS A 55 9.62 -6.85 19.05
N LEU A 56 9.09 -5.89 18.29
CA LEU A 56 9.85 -4.69 17.88
C LEU A 56 11.10 -5.00 17.03
N MET A 57 11.01 -5.97 16.13
CA MET A 57 12.01 -6.17 15.04
C MET A 57 13.42 -6.60 15.45
N LYS A 58 13.61 -7.48 16.43
CA LYS A 58 14.94 -8.13 16.63
C LYS A 58 15.37 -9.03 15.46
N LYS A 59 14.45 -9.37 14.56
CA LYS A 59 14.69 -10.17 13.35
C LYS A 59 13.85 -9.61 12.20
N PHE A 60 14.38 -8.64 11.45
CA PHE A 60 14.00 -8.49 10.04
C PHE A 60 14.49 -9.74 9.32
N ASN A 61 13.76 -10.83 9.50
CA ASN A 61 14.07 -12.10 8.89
C ASN A 61 13.57 -12.09 7.45
N LYS A 62 14.22 -12.91 6.63
CA LYS A 62 13.87 -13.33 5.26
C LYS A 62 12.42 -13.85 5.09
N GLU A 63 11.61 -13.84 6.14
CA GLU A 63 10.28 -14.43 6.22
C GLU A 63 9.14 -13.41 6.14
N VAL A 64 9.46 -12.12 6.28
CA VAL A 64 8.47 -11.04 6.18
C VAL A 64 8.21 -10.79 4.69
N GLN A 65 6.96 -11.01 4.28
CA GLN A 65 6.46 -10.73 2.95
C GLN A 65 5.30 -9.76 3.09
N HIS A 66 5.45 -8.55 2.56
CA HIS A 66 4.56 -7.41 2.82
C HIS A 66 3.12 -7.64 2.38
N HIS A 67 2.86 -8.58 1.45
CA HIS A 67 1.51 -8.79 0.91
C HIS A 67 0.98 -10.23 1.03
N PHE A 68 1.78 -11.21 1.48
CA PHE A 68 1.40 -12.63 1.33
C PHE A 68 0.44 -13.16 2.39
N TYR A 69 0.59 -12.74 3.65
CA TYR A 69 -0.21 -13.25 4.78
C TYR A 69 -1.22 -12.24 5.31
N SER A 70 -1.36 -11.11 4.63
CA SER A 70 -2.09 -9.98 5.17
C SER A 70 -3.46 -9.92 4.55
N TRP A 71 -4.46 -10.43 5.30
CA TRP A 71 -5.88 -10.34 4.97
C TRP A 71 -6.31 -8.92 4.59
N THR A 72 -5.63 -7.91 5.11
CA THR A 72 -5.86 -6.49 4.86
C THR A 72 -5.33 -6.00 3.50
N HIS A 73 -4.50 -6.77 2.80
CA HIS A 73 -4.07 -6.47 1.41
C HIS A 73 -4.83 -7.28 0.36
N TRP A 74 -5.90 -7.97 0.74
CA TRP A 74 -6.68 -8.79 -0.19
C TRP A 74 -7.92 -8.03 -0.64
N PRO A 75 -8.04 -7.57 -1.89
CA PRO A 75 -9.20 -6.78 -2.31
C PRO A 75 -10.54 -7.49 -2.11
N LEU A 76 -10.56 -8.83 -2.15
CA LEU A 76 -11.76 -9.61 -1.90
C LEU A 76 -12.23 -9.58 -0.44
N SER A 77 -11.35 -9.36 0.54
CA SER A 77 -11.77 -9.26 1.96
C SER A 77 -12.64 -8.04 2.22
N TYR A 78 -12.56 -7.04 1.36
CA TYR A 78 -13.33 -5.79 1.44
C TYR A 78 -14.63 -5.83 0.62
N LEU A 79 -14.94 -6.93 -0.07
CA LEU A 79 -16.19 -7.09 -0.83
C LEU A 79 -17.46 -6.87 0.03
N PRO A 80 -17.54 -7.30 1.31
CA PRO A 80 -18.68 -6.98 2.17
C PRO A 80 -18.91 -5.48 2.32
N ILE A 81 -17.84 -4.65 2.37
CA ILE A 81 -17.95 -3.20 2.45
C ILE A 81 -18.56 -2.63 1.15
N VAL A 82 -18.15 -3.17 -0.01
CA VAL A 82 -18.70 -2.79 -1.31
C VAL A 82 -20.20 -3.14 -1.40
N ILE A 83 -20.58 -4.33 -0.91
CA ILE A 83 -22.00 -4.73 -0.88
C ILE A 83 -22.81 -3.78 0.00
N LEU A 84 -22.31 -3.47 1.20
CA LEU A 84 -22.97 -2.55 2.11
C LEU A 84 -23.07 -1.13 1.51
N PHE A 85 -22.06 -0.67 0.78
CA PHE A 85 -22.11 0.59 0.04
C PHE A 85 -23.21 0.59 -1.03
N ILE A 86 -23.34 -0.48 -1.81
CA ILE A 86 -24.39 -0.58 -2.83
C ILE A 86 -25.77 -0.55 -2.17
N ILE A 87 -25.95 -1.30 -1.07
CA ILE A 87 -27.20 -1.29 -0.29
C ILE A 87 -27.48 0.12 0.25
N SER A 88 -26.48 0.80 0.79
CA SER A 88 -26.62 2.14 1.37
C SER A 88 -27.02 3.18 0.31
N LEU A 89 -26.48 3.08 -0.90
CA LEU A 89 -26.89 3.89 -2.04
C LEU A 89 -28.37 3.66 -2.42
N VAL A 90 -28.82 2.40 -2.46
CA VAL A 90 -30.20 2.05 -2.84
C VAL A 90 -31.20 2.50 -1.79
N ILE A 91 -30.86 2.37 -0.51
CA ILE A 91 -31.74 2.72 0.62
C ILE A 91 -31.67 4.23 0.96
N GLY A 92 -30.70 4.96 0.39
CA GLY A 92 -30.51 6.39 0.65
C GLY A 92 -29.93 6.68 2.04
N PHE A 93 -29.17 5.73 2.61
CA PHE A 93 -28.60 5.85 3.95
C PHE A 93 -27.11 6.17 3.90
N TYR A 94 -26.72 7.35 4.40
CA TYR A 94 -25.35 7.88 4.57
C TYR A 94 -24.25 7.19 3.74
N PRO A 95 -24.30 7.30 2.39
CA PRO A 95 -23.36 6.63 1.52
C PRO A 95 -21.91 7.06 1.74
N GLU A 96 -21.66 8.19 2.40
CA GLU A 96 -20.33 8.69 2.77
C GLU A 96 -19.54 7.67 3.60
N PHE A 97 -20.18 7.04 4.59
CA PHE A 97 -19.54 6.09 5.50
C PHE A 97 -19.10 4.80 4.82
N PHE A 98 -19.81 4.39 3.77
CA PHE A 98 -19.50 3.19 3.00
C PHE A 98 -18.65 3.50 1.76
N LEU A 99 -18.81 4.69 1.18
CA LEU A 99 -18.02 5.16 0.04
C LEU A 99 -16.58 5.42 0.46
N SER A 100 -16.37 6.07 1.61
CA SER A 100 -15.04 6.39 2.11
C SER A 100 -14.12 5.16 2.17
N PRO A 101 -14.48 4.04 2.85
CA PRO A 101 -13.63 2.86 2.88
C PRO A 101 -13.43 2.23 1.50
N VAL A 102 -14.47 2.13 0.67
CA VAL A 102 -14.36 1.55 -0.68
C VAL A 102 -13.39 2.35 -1.54
N VAL A 103 -13.58 3.66 -1.63
CA VAL A 103 -12.70 4.53 -2.42
C VAL A 103 -11.26 4.46 -1.88
N SER A 104 -11.10 4.59 -0.57
CA SER A 104 -9.80 4.71 0.05
C SER A 104 -8.97 3.43 -0.04
N ILE A 105 -9.59 2.27 0.19
CA ILE A 105 -8.91 0.97 0.13
C ILE A 105 -8.61 0.61 -1.33
N TYR A 106 -9.61 0.63 -2.22
CA TYR A 106 -9.40 0.14 -3.58
C TYR A 106 -8.61 1.12 -4.44
N PHE A 107 -8.95 2.41 -4.39
CA PHE A 107 -8.34 3.41 -5.27
C PHE A 107 -7.17 4.15 -4.62
N GLY A 108 -7.23 4.42 -3.31
CA GLY A 108 -6.15 5.09 -2.59
C GLY A 108 -4.98 4.18 -2.22
N HIS A 109 -5.26 2.91 -1.91
CA HIS A 109 -4.26 1.94 -1.52
C HIS A 109 -3.93 0.96 -2.65
N PHE A 110 -4.89 0.12 -3.06
CA PHE A 110 -4.59 -1.02 -3.93
C PHE A 110 -4.14 -0.65 -5.34
N ILE A 111 -4.67 0.41 -5.94
CA ILE A 111 -4.17 0.86 -7.26
C ILE A 111 -2.68 1.21 -7.18
N PHE A 112 -2.26 1.98 -6.18
CA PHE A 112 -0.87 2.45 -6.10
C PHE A 112 0.12 1.35 -5.76
N ASP A 113 -0.28 0.42 -4.91
CA ASP A 113 0.52 -0.78 -4.64
C ASP A 113 0.61 -1.71 -5.87
N SER A 114 -0.33 -1.63 -6.81
CA SER A 114 -0.22 -2.34 -8.10
C SER A 114 0.80 -1.72 -9.05
N ILE A 115 1.25 -0.49 -8.78
CA ILE A 115 2.18 0.22 -9.66
C ILE A 115 3.63 -0.07 -9.26
N SER A 116 3.98 -0.06 -7.98
CA SER A 116 5.39 0.06 -7.57
C SER A 116 5.81 -0.70 -6.32
N SER A 117 5.02 -1.65 -5.86
CA SER A 117 5.36 -2.57 -4.77
C SER A 117 6.50 -3.54 -5.15
N GLY A 118 7.04 -4.24 -4.16
CA GLY A 118 8.07 -5.27 -4.36
C GLY A 118 7.51 -6.63 -4.79
N ASP A 119 6.38 -6.98 -4.20
CA ASP A 119 5.65 -8.25 -4.37
C ASP A 119 4.21 -8.07 -4.89
N GLY A 120 3.79 -6.80 -4.91
CA GLY A 120 2.45 -6.22 -5.04
C GLY A 120 1.24 -7.06 -4.84
N ILE A 121 0.17 -6.61 -5.51
CA ILE A 121 -1.17 -6.96 -5.05
C ILE A 121 -1.65 -8.21 -5.75
N MET A 122 -2.08 -9.13 -4.89
CA MET A 122 -2.88 -10.27 -5.27
C MET A 122 -4.31 -9.80 -5.41
N TRP A 123 -4.67 -9.27 -6.60
CA TRP A 123 -6.03 -8.78 -6.90
C TRP A 123 -7.13 -9.85 -6.80
N GLY A 124 -6.76 -11.09 -6.50
CA GLY A 124 -7.69 -12.12 -6.07
C GLY A 124 -6.95 -13.36 -5.61
N LYS A 125 -7.56 -14.11 -4.70
CA LYS A 125 -7.45 -15.57 -4.66
C LYS A 125 -8.63 -16.06 -5.47
N ILE A 126 -8.44 -16.94 -6.45
CA ILE A 126 -9.58 -17.50 -7.17
C ILE A 126 -10.35 -18.37 -6.15
N PRO A 127 -11.56 -17.98 -5.70
CA PRO A 127 -12.23 -18.61 -4.55
C PRO A 127 -12.41 -20.13 -4.71
N TRP A 128 -12.60 -20.59 -5.96
CA TRP A 128 -12.77 -21.99 -6.33
C TRP A 128 -11.47 -22.73 -6.67
N LYS A 129 -10.30 -22.09 -6.62
CA LYS A 129 -9.00 -22.74 -6.83
C LYS A 129 -8.16 -22.65 -5.56
N LYS A 130 -7.95 -23.81 -4.91
CA LYS A 130 -7.28 -23.93 -3.61
C LYS A 130 -5.86 -23.30 -3.54
N ARG A 131 -5.21 -22.97 -4.67
CA ARG A 131 -3.81 -22.54 -4.72
C ARG A 131 -3.45 -21.54 -5.83
N GLN A 132 -4.41 -20.82 -6.42
CA GLN A 132 -4.09 -19.83 -7.47
C GLN A 132 -4.54 -18.43 -7.04
N TYR A 133 -3.57 -17.54 -6.85
CA TYR A 133 -3.87 -16.11 -6.81
C TYR A 133 -3.98 -15.57 -8.23
N ALA A 134 -4.82 -14.56 -8.40
CA ALA A 134 -4.91 -13.75 -9.59
C ALA A 134 -3.54 -13.10 -9.86
N ARG A 135 -3.39 -12.62 -11.10
CA ARG A 135 -2.14 -12.06 -11.61
C ARG A 135 -1.57 -11.02 -10.64
N TYR A 136 -0.33 -11.22 -10.23
CA TYR A 136 0.50 -10.17 -9.64
C TYR A 136 0.63 -9.03 -10.65
N ILE A 137 0.16 -7.84 -10.28
CA ILE A 137 0.27 -6.63 -11.07
C ILE A 137 1.31 -5.73 -10.40
N ASN A 138 2.41 -5.52 -11.13
CA ASN A 138 3.42 -4.51 -10.82
C ASN A 138 3.74 -3.79 -12.13
N LEU A 139 3.15 -2.62 -12.31
CA LEU A 139 3.31 -1.84 -13.54
C LEU A 139 4.72 -1.22 -13.66
N TRP A 140 5.50 -1.21 -12.58
CA TRP A 140 6.89 -0.73 -12.52
C TRP A 140 7.85 -1.83 -12.03
N SER A 141 7.78 -3.02 -12.62
CA SER A 141 8.57 -4.17 -12.16
C SER A 141 10.09 -3.97 -12.23
N ASP A 142 10.58 -3.07 -13.08
CA ASP A 142 12.02 -3.04 -13.36
C ASP A 142 12.83 -2.37 -12.24
N GLY A 143 12.18 -1.52 -11.45
CA GLY A 143 12.82 -0.75 -10.36
C GLY A 143 12.64 -1.34 -8.96
N THR A 144 11.46 -1.86 -8.62
CA THR A 144 11.09 -2.20 -7.23
C THR A 144 10.83 -3.69 -6.99
N ASP A 145 10.67 -4.48 -8.04
CA ASP A 145 10.30 -5.90 -7.96
C ASP A 145 11.34 -6.74 -7.22
N GLY A 146 10.84 -7.55 -6.28
CA GLY A 146 11.61 -8.47 -5.43
C GLY A 146 12.46 -7.81 -4.33
N TYR A 147 12.23 -6.53 -4.05
CA TYR A 147 12.78 -5.85 -2.88
C TYR A 147 11.72 -5.64 -1.81
N HIS A 148 12.14 -5.69 -0.54
CA HIS A 148 11.30 -5.45 0.62
C HIS A 148 11.93 -4.41 1.56
N ASP A 149 11.13 -3.90 2.49
CA ASP A 149 11.54 -2.99 3.57
C ASP A 149 12.36 -1.79 3.07
N GLY A 150 13.50 -1.52 3.74
CA GLY A 150 14.39 -0.42 3.39
C GLY A 150 14.97 -0.51 1.97
N TYR A 151 15.17 -1.72 1.43
CA TYR A 151 15.67 -1.90 0.06
C TYR A 151 14.62 -1.51 -0.98
N TRP A 152 13.35 -1.83 -0.72
CA TRP A 152 12.22 -1.38 -1.53
C TRP A 152 12.04 0.13 -1.42
N ALA A 153 11.96 0.67 -0.20
CA ALA A 153 11.76 2.09 0.05
C ALA A 153 12.83 2.96 -0.64
N ALA A 154 14.10 2.50 -0.63
CA ALA A 154 15.19 3.20 -1.30
C ALA A 154 15.03 3.31 -2.82
N ARG A 155 14.42 2.31 -3.45
CA ARG A 155 14.15 2.29 -4.89
C ARG A 155 12.85 3.00 -5.22
N TYR A 156 11.79 2.73 -4.47
CA TYR A 156 10.50 3.37 -4.61
C TYR A 156 10.62 4.90 -4.56
N ARG A 157 11.38 5.46 -3.61
CA ARG A 157 11.59 6.91 -3.49
C ARG A 157 12.26 7.58 -4.69
N LYS A 158 12.90 6.82 -5.59
CA LYS A 158 13.46 7.33 -6.84
C LYS A 158 12.43 7.37 -7.98
N THR A 159 11.32 6.65 -7.84
CA THR A 159 10.30 6.53 -8.88
C THR A 159 9.51 7.83 -9.06
N PHE A 160 8.93 8.01 -10.24
CA PHE A 160 8.02 9.11 -10.51
C PHE A 160 6.77 9.08 -9.62
N ILE A 161 6.27 7.88 -9.30
CA ILE A 161 5.11 7.69 -8.41
C ILE A 161 5.40 8.21 -7.01
N ALA A 162 6.57 7.92 -6.43
CA ALA A 162 6.93 8.47 -5.12
C ALA A 162 7.03 10.01 -5.14
N LYS A 163 7.51 10.61 -6.24
CA LYS A 163 7.52 12.07 -6.40
C LYS A 163 6.10 12.65 -6.45
N ILE A 164 5.20 12.00 -7.21
CA ILE A 164 3.76 12.36 -7.20
C ILE A 164 3.19 12.19 -5.78
N GLY A 165 3.57 11.15 -5.05
CA GLY A 165 3.13 10.92 -3.67
C GLY A 165 3.50 12.03 -2.71
N ASN A 166 4.72 12.57 -2.82
CA ASN A 166 5.13 13.75 -2.04
C ASN A 166 4.31 15.00 -2.41
N VAL A 167 4.02 15.21 -3.69
CA VAL A 167 3.16 16.32 -4.13
C VAL A 167 1.74 16.14 -3.60
N ALA A 168 1.19 14.92 -3.67
CA ALA A 168 -0.11 14.58 -3.11
C ALA A 168 -0.17 14.86 -1.61
N LEU A 169 0.87 14.49 -0.84
CA LEU A 169 0.98 14.83 0.58
C LEU A 169 0.90 16.33 0.83
N ILE A 170 1.69 17.13 0.10
CA ILE A 170 1.71 18.59 0.25
C ILE A 170 0.35 19.19 -0.08
N ILE A 171 -0.28 18.77 -1.17
CA ILE A 171 -1.61 19.23 -1.57
C ILE A 171 -2.65 18.87 -0.50
N SER A 172 -2.64 17.65 0.03
CA SER A 172 -3.53 17.24 1.12
C SER A 172 -3.37 18.09 2.37
N ILE A 173 -2.13 18.44 2.76
CA ILE A 173 -1.86 19.33 3.89
C ILE A 173 -2.49 20.71 3.64
N ILE A 174 -2.30 21.28 2.44
CA ILE A 174 -2.83 22.61 2.08
C ILE A 174 -4.36 22.61 2.13
N ILE A 175 -5.02 21.60 1.56
CA ILE A 175 -6.48 21.49 1.53
C ILE A 175 -7.04 21.37 2.95
N ILE A 176 -6.48 20.49 3.78
CA ILE A 176 -6.99 20.28 5.15
C ILE A 176 -6.70 21.52 6.01
N ALA A 177 -5.57 22.20 5.83
CA ALA A 177 -5.29 23.47 6.50
C ALA A 177 -6.31 24.55 6.12
N TYR A 178 -6.71 24.61 4.85
CA TYR A 178 -7.78 25.49 4.40
C TYR A 178 -9.13 25.18 5.07
N PHE A 179 -9.48 23.89 5.26
CA PHE A 179 -10.69 23.52 6.00
C PHE A 179 -10.65 24.02 7.45
N ILE A 180 -9.51 23.88 8.14
CA ILE A 180 -9.34 24.37 9.52
C ILE A 180 -9.58 25.88 9.59
N VAL A 181 -9.00 26.65 8.67
CA VAL A 181 -9.15 28.11 8.65
C VAL A 181 -10.60 28.52 8.37
N THR A 182 -11.29 27.78 7.51
CA THR A 182 -12.65 28.14 7.10
C THR A 182 -13.71 27.75 8.13
N GLU A 183 -13.46 26.71 8.93
CA GLU A 183 -14.39 26.20 9.95
C GLU A 183 -14.11 26.78 11.36
N ILE A 184 -13.35 27.87 11.48
CA ILE A 184 -13.12 28.55 12.78
C ILE A 184 -14.46 29.08 13.33
N PRO A 185 -14.78 28.90 14.64
CA PRO A 185 -13.93 28.39 15.74
C PRO A 185 -14.03 26.87 16.01
N GLU A 186 -14.74 26.11 15.19
CA GLU A 186 -14.96 24.66 15.37
C GLU A 186 -13.76 23.80 14.93
N ILE A 187 -12.54 24.18 15.32
CA ILE A 187 -11.34 23.41 15.01
C ILE A 187 -11.51 21.98 15.54
N SER A 188 -11.57 21.03 14.61
CA SER A 188 -11.87 19.65 14.91
C SER A 188 -10.64 18.75 14.82
N TRP A 189 -10.55 17.77 15.72
CA TRP A 189 -9.57 16.69 15.66
C TRP A 189 -9.61 15.92 14.34
N TYR A 190 -10.77 15.91 13.66
CA TYR A 190 -10.92 15.30 12.33
C TYR A 190 -10.09 15.98 11.24
N TYR A 191 -9.58 17.19 11.44
CA TYR A 191 -8.64 17.87 10.54
C TYR A 191 -7.21 17.93 11.11
N VAL A 192 -7.08 18.15 12.42
CA VAL A 192 -5.77 18.27 13.09
C VAL A 192 -4.99 16.95 13.00
N VAL A 193 -5.62 15.81 13.29
CA VAL A 193 -4.96 14.51 13.25
C VAL A 193 -4.42 14.18 11.84
N PRO A 194 -5.22 14.32 10.76
CA PRO A 194 -4.72 14.20 9.39
C PRO A 194 -3.52 15.07 9.04
N ILE A 195 -3.54 16.35 9.41
CA ILE A 195 -2.41 17.25 9.12
C ILE A 195 -1.15 16.76 9.82
N VAL A 196 -1.24 16.45 11.12
CA VAL A 196 -0.10 15.95 11.88
C VAL A 196 0.44 14.66 11.25
N PHE A 197 -0.44 13.74 10.88
CA PHE A 197 -0.07 12.51 10.17
C PHE A 197 0.67 12.79 8.85
N PHE A 198 0.14 13.67 7.99
CA PHE A 198 0.78 13.98 6.71
C PHE A 198 2.09 14.75 6.86
N VAL A 199 2.21 15.63 7.85
CA VAL A 199 3.48 16.31 8.15
C VAL A 199 4.54 15.29 8.55
N ILE A 200 4.20 14.35 9.45
CA ILE A 200 5.11 13.26 9.83
C ILE A 200 5.48 12.40 8.61
N ALA A 201 4.49 12.00 7.80
CA ALA A 201 4.72 11.20 6.60
C ALA A 201 5.64 11.91 5.60
N LEU A 202 5.46 13.23 5.41
CA LEU A 202 6.31 14.05 4.55
C LEU A 202 7.76 14.08 5.07
N PHE A 203 7.97 14.31 6.37
CA PHE A 203 9.31 14.27 6.98
C PHE A 203 10.01 12.93 6.79
N ILE A 204 9.27 11.82 6.93
CA ILE A 204 9.83 10.48 6.70
C ILE A 204 10.12 10.27 5.20
N GLY A 205 9.25 10.72 4.32
CA GLY A 205 9.36 10.60 2.86
C GLY A 205 10.57 11.34 2.27
N ILE A 206 10.84 12.55 2.76
CA ILE A 206 11.99 13.36 2.30
C ILE A 206 13.34 12.89 2.86
N LYS A 207 13.33 12.13 3.96
CA LYS A 207 14.57 11.62 4.58
C LYS A 207 15.28 10.68 3.61
N LYS A 208 16.59 10.89 3.38
CA LYS A 208 17.36 9.99 2.50
C LYS A 208 17.51 8.60 3.15
N PRO A 209 17.19 7.51 2.44
CA PRO A 209 17.46 6.15 2.91
C PRO A 209 18.96 5.92 3.14
N PRO A 210 19.35 5.11 4.15
CA PRO A 210 20.73 4.70 4.36
C PRO A 210 21.39 4.12 3.09
N LYS A 211 22.66 4.47 2.84
CA LYS A 211 23.39 4.07 1.61
C LYS A 211 23.38 2.56 1.34
N ARG A 212 23.38 1.74 2.41
CA ARG A 212 23.33 0.27 2.32
C ARG A 212 22.13 -0.26 1.51
N PHE A 213 20.99 0.43 1.56
CA PHE A 213 19.77 -0.03 0.92
C PHE A 213 19.73 0.21 -0.60
N PHE A 214 20.66 1.01 -1.15
CA PHE A 214 20.82 1.16 -2.59
C PHE A 214 21.64 0.03 -3.23
N LYS A 215 22.30 -0.82 -2.44
CA LYS A 215 22.97 -2.02 -2.92
C LYS A 215 21.97 -3.17 -3.05
N GLU A 216 22.39 -4.27 -3.66
CA GLU A 216 21.63 -5.52 -3.59
C GLU A 216 21.57 -6.03 -2.15
N PRO A 217 20.44 -6.60 -1.70
CA PRO A 217 20.41 -7.29 -0.42
C PRO A 217 21.43 -8.44 -0.43
N PRO A 218 22.19 -8.65 0.67
CA PRO A 218 23.18 -9.73 0.77
C PRO A 218 22.60 -11.09 0.38
N GLU A 219 21.37 -11.34 0.81
CA GLU A 219 20.60 -12.56 0.56
C GLU A 219 20.20 -12.73 -0.91
N GLY A 220 20.23 -11.67 -1.71
CA GLY A 220 19.69 -11.60 -3.07
C GLY A 220 18.23 -11.14 -3.11
N ARG A 221 17.87 -10.56 -4.24
CA ARG A 221 16.48 -10.23 -4.58
C ARG A 221 15.63 -11.51 -4.60
N TYR A 222 14.35 -11.42 -4.22
CA TYR A 222 13.44 -12.57 -4.09
C TYR A 222 13.89 -13.63 -3.06
N CYS A 223 14.71 -13.24 -2.08
CA CYS A 223 15.23 -14.18 -1.09
C CYS A 223 14.15 -14.82 -0.22
N ASP A 224 13.05 -14.10 -0.03
CA ASP A 224 11.85 -14.38 0.74
C ASP A 224 10.97 -15.44 0.06
N TYR A 225 10.91 -15.44 -1.28
CA TYR A 225 10.27 -16.49 -2.07
C TYR A 225 10.89 -17.86 -1.85
N ARG A 226 12.16 -17.90 -1.41
CA ARG A 226 12.86 -19.16 -1.06
C ARG A 226 12.40 -19.73 0.27
N VAL A 227 11.86 -18.89 1.16
CA VAL A 227 11.53 -19.29 2.53
C VAL A 227 10.10 -19.83 2.60
N LYS A 228 9.20 -19.36 1.74
CA LYS A 228 7.78 -19.73 1.75
C LYS A 228 7.28 -20.13 0.37
N PRO A 229 7.45 -21.41 -0.04
CA PRO A 229 7.08 -21.91 -1.36
C PRO A 229 5.61 -21.71 -1.73
N GLU A 230 4.73 -21.57 -0.74
CA GLU A 230 3.31 -21.25 -0.92
C GLU A 230 3.12 -19.95 -1.71
N TYR A 231 4.05 -19.00 -1.60
CA TYR A 231 4.06 -17.75 -2.35
C TYR A 231 4.22 -18.01 -3.86
N ILE A 232 5.23 -18.81 -4.24
CA ILE A 232 5.50 -19.17 -5.65
C ILE A 232 4.35 -19.99 -6.22
N ASN A 233 3.76 -20.88 -5.41
CA ASN A 233 2.63 -21.71 -5.83
C ASN A 233 1.38 -20.90 -6.13
N GLY A 234 1.31 -19.71 -5.56
CA GLY A 234 0.29 -18.73 -5.79
C GLY A 234 0.34 -17.98 -7.13
N LEU A 235 1.51 -17.92 -7.77
CA LEU A 235 1.72 -17.16 -9.00
C LEU A 235 1.11 -17.85 -10.23
N SER A 236 0.70 -17.05 -11.23
CA SER A 236 0.37 -17.59 -12.56
C SER A 236 1.57 -18.31 -13.18
N THR A 237 1.33 -19.28 -14.07
CA THR A 237 2.41 -20.05 -14.73
C THR A 237 3.43 -19.14 -15.43
N LYS A 238 2.99 -18.05 -16.07
CA LYS A 238 3.87 -17.08 -16.73
C LYS A 238 4.76 -16.34 -15.72
N ASN A 239 4.19 -15.85 -14.62
CA ASN A 239 4.94 -15.13 -13.58
C ASN A 239 5.87 -16.07 -12.81
N LYS A 240 5.41 -17.30 -12.53
CA LYS A 240 6.25 -18.36 -11.94
C LYS A 240 7.45 -18.67 -12.83
N LYS A 241 7.28 -18.80 -14.15
CA LYS A 241 8.39 -18.98 -15.11
C LYS A 241 9.35 -17.79 -15.11
N ARG A 242 8.84 -16.55 -15.19
CA ARG A 242 9.66 -15.32 -15.16
C ARG A 242 10.47 -15.23 -13.86
N HIS A 243 9.83 -15.56 -12.74
CA HIS A 243 10.43 -15.58 -11.42
C HIS A 243 11.55 -16.63 -11.33
N ILE A 244 11.29 -17.88 -11.74
CA ILE A 244 12.29 -18.95 -11.74
C ILE A 244 13.47 -18.61 -12.66
N ALA A 245 13.22 -18.03 -13.84
CA ALA A 245 14.28 -17.62 -14.76
C ALA A 245 15.18 -16.53 -14.16
N LYS A 246 14.56 -15.48 -13.58
CA LYS A 246 15.30 -14.40 -12.91
C LYS A 246 16.05 -14.89 -11.68
N TYR A 247 15.46 -15.82 -10.93
CA TYR A 247 16.11 -16.49 -9.81
C TYR A 247 17.37 -17.25 -10.25
N ARG A 248 17.29 -18.05 -11.33
CA ARG A 248 18.43 -18.78 -11.87
C ARG A 248 19.57 -17.84 -12.28
N SER A 249 19.26 -16.79 -13.04
CA SER A 249 20.25 -15.77 -13.44
C SER A 249 20.95 -15.13 -12.23
N LEU A 250 20.21 -14.78 -11.17
CA LEU A 250 20.81 -14.19 -9.97
C LEU A 250 21.69 -15.19 -9.18
N LEU A 251 21.37 -16.48 -9.20
CA LEU A 251 22.22 -17.51 -8.60
C LEU A 251 23.50 -17.76 -9.40
N GLU A 252 23.41 -17.66 -10.73
CA GLU A 252 24.54 -17.76 -11.65
C GLU A 252 25.49 -16.57 -11.47
N GLU A 253 24.97 -15.34 -11.46
CA GLU A 253 25.76 -14.11 -11.23
C GLU A 253 26.47 -14.09 -9.87
N LYS A 254 25.88 -14.72 -8.84
CA LYS A 254 26.48 -14.79 -7.49
C LYS A 254 27.39 -16.01 -7.28
N GLY A 255 27.61 -16.84 -8.31
CA GLY A 255 28.43 -18.06 -8.20
C GLY A 255 27.86 -19.11 -7.23
N VAL A 256 26.55 -19.07 -6.94
CA VAL A 256 25.90 -19.97 -5.97
C VAL A 256 25.48 -21.29 -6.61
N MET A 257 25.26 -21.31 -7.93
CA MET A 257 24.88 -22.53 -8.67
C MET A 257 25.95 -23.63 -8.63
N GLU A 258 27.24 -23.27 -8.60
CA GLU A 258 28.34 -24.25 -8.47
C GLU A 258 28.30 -24.97 -7.11
N LYS A 259 27.93 -24.26 -6.04
CA LYS A 259 27.80 -24.86 -4.70
C LYS A 259 26.59 -25.78 -4.55
N ILE A 260 25.55 -25.63 -5.38
CA ILE A 260 24.35 -26.47 -5.35
C ILE A 260 24.56 -27.75 -6.17
N LYS A 261 25.36 -27.71 -7.24
CA LYS A 261 25.72 -28.92 -8.01
C LYS A 261 26.74 -29.84 -7.31
N LEU A 262 27.40 -29.36 -6.26
CA LEU A 262 28.40 -30.09 -5.47
C LEU A 262 27.82 -30.75 -4.21
N LYS A 263 26.49 -30.88 -4.11
CA LYS A 263 25.78 -31.68 -3.10
C LYS A 263 24.82 -32.65 -3.79
#